data_AF-A0AAW0EM71-F1
#
_entry.id   AF-A0AAW0EM71-F1
#
_cell.length_a   1.000
_cell.length_b   1.000
_cell.length_c   1.000
_cell.angle_alpha   90.00
_cell.angle_beta   90.00
_cell.angle_gamma   90.00
#
_symmetry.space_group_name_H-M   'P 1'
#
loop_
_entity.id
_entity.type
_entity.pdbx_description
1 polymer ?
#
loop_
_entity_poly.entity_id
_entity_poly.type
_entity_poly.pdbx_seq_one_letter_code
_entity_poly.pdbx_strand_id
1 'polypeptide(L)'
;MRRRGDRSPVGRDAPAAAHVTRKKHHRSAYARRVRAFWIATGCFVVCACLYVYLGTSGSLPVSTTRHGVGTGKKNSLVLSERDVMALDLATSQVAKQATLPTLTNLIKSAVQLGGVYAALLAQIVAAQEQDDGGRALRELDVSDHHISSVGDALRRAADVSYTKLKAMLLGEASAELHMAPTSLVRTMHGWILGSVYLYSAVLPEYYLLEDSTPNHAVSLVRSVNLLSWSPRVHALPPAETAASGPAVVGYDVFNWSGGAACRRGLLGDVSLLKRFCESSFSAWPAVARRVAATYEELIALHPAYAPLRLHYAIAFSFLALDTAADASGRAEPLGEHTTKALGVLRRDREKLRGTHTHVDATHTSVLALLEVFLTPVGLRTAEHDEQLTAALHELRDCAAARTTLLEPTAWPGDVFPGEHRPPLLRAEQLSHLLMKAQVVLGDDHAALQPFRACV
;
A
#
# COMPACT_ATOMS: atom_id res chain seq x y z
N MET A 1 -53.64 35.60 -43.35
CA MET A 1 -54.16 36.93 -42.94
C MET A 1 -53.87 37.13 -41.46
N ARG A 2 -53.61 38.37 -41.06
CA ARG A 2 -52.99 38.84 -39.80
C ARG A 2 -53.95 38.84 -38.60
N ARG A 3 -53.41 38.59 -37.40
CA ARG A 3 -53.45 39.42 -36.16
C ARG A 3 -52.84 38.59 -35.02
N ARG A 4 -51.62 38.86 -34.53
CA ARG A 4 -51.17 39.90 -33.56
C ARG A 4 -52.08 40.08 -32.34
N GLY A 5 -51.52 39.79 -31.17
CA GLY A 5 -52.04 40.11 -29.84
C GLY A 5 -50.96 39.86 -28.79
N ASP A 6 -50.07 40.84 -28.62
CA ASP A 6 -49.13 40.95 -27.50
C ASP A 6 -49.88 40.98 -26.16
N ARG A 7 -49.31 40.35 -25.14
CA ARG A 7 -49.32 40.83 -23.75
C ARG A 7 -48.29 40.06 -22.92
N SER A 8 -47.14 40.69 -22.70
CA SER A 8 -46.35 40.47 -21.48
C SER A 8 -47.06 41.12 -20.29
N PRO A 9 -46.84 40.60 -19.08
CA PRO A 9 -46.30 41.49 -18.05
C PRO A 9 -45.05 40.91 -17.40
N VAL A 10 -44.17 41.86 -17.11
CA VAL A 10 -42.95 41.75 -16.30
C VAL A 10 -43.30 41.47 -14.84
N GLY A 11 -42.50 40.64 -14.18
CA GLY A 11 -42.12 40.91 -12.79
C GLY A 11 -42.25 39.79 -11.77
N ARG A 12 -41.07 39.29 -11.36
CA ARG A 12 -40.66 38.88 -10.01
C ARG A 12 -40.83 37.42 -9.56
N ASP A 13 -39.68 36.98 -9.03
CA ASP A 13 -39.42 35.95 -8.03
C ASP A 13 -39.49 34.48 -8.47
N ALA A 14 -38.39 34.07 -9.10
CA ALA A 14 -37.97 32.67 -9.12
C ALA A 14 -37.45 32.26 -7.73
N PRO A 15 -38.06 31.29 -7.03
CA PRO A 15 -37.43 30.69 -5.88
C PRO A 15 -36.34 29.73 -6.37
N ALA A 16 -35.08 30.12 -6.15
CA ALA A 16 -33.92 29.25 -6.17
C ALA A 16 -34.03 28.19 -5.06
N ALA A 17 -34.84 27.16 -5.27
CA ALA A 17 -35.04 26.07 -4.31
C ALA A 17 -35.29 24.69 -4.96
N ALA A 18 -34.88 24.50 -6.22
CA ALA A 18 -35.11 23.25 -6.95
C ALA A 18 -33.84 22.51 -7.43
N HIS A 19 -32.64 22.97 -7.04
CA HIS A 19 -31.38 22.34 -7.46
C HIS A 19 -30.71 21.41 -6.44
N VAL A 20 -31.24 21.30 -5.21
CA VAL A 20 -30.60 20.52 -4.12
C VAL A 20 -31.15 19.09 -4.00
N THR A 21 -32.28 18.75 -4.60
CA THR A 21 -32.93 17.42 -4.43
C THR A 21 -32.66 16.41 -5.55
N ARG A 22 -32.02 16.80 -6.66
CA ARG A 22 -31.84 15.91 -7.82
C ARG A 22 -30.56 15.05 -7.81
N LYS A 23 -29.61 15.30 -6.91
CA LYS A 23 -28.39 14.46 -6.75
C LYS A 23 -28.58 13.22 -5.87
N LYS A 24 -29.71 13.08 -5.15
CA LYS A 24 -29.94 11.95 -4.23
C LYS A 24 -30.41 10.64 -4.87
N HIS A 25 -30.83 10.63 -6.14
CA HIS A 25 -31.42 9.44 -6.76
C HIS A 25 -30.56 8.71 -7.81
N HIS A 26 -29.32 9.16 -8.06
CA HIS A 26 -28.43 8.52 -9.04
C HIS A 26 -27.17 7.85 -8.48
N ARG A 27 -27.04 7.72 -7.16
CA ARG A 27 -26.03 6.82 -6.56
C ARG A 27 -26.49 5.37 -6.75
N SER A 28 -26.15 4.86 -7.93
CA SER A 28 -26.43 3.57 -8.55
C SER A 28 -26.29 2.38 -7.59
N ALA A 29 -27.11 1.35 -7.80
CA ALA A 29 -27.01 0.02 -7.17
C ALA A 29 -25.59 -0.60 -7.23
N TYR A 30 -24.73 -0.06 -8.10
CA TYR A 30 -23.30 -0.33 -8.15
C TYR A 30 -22.56 0.03 -6.84
N ALA A 31 -22.81 1.20 -6.25
CA ALA A 31 -22.20 1.61 -4.98
C ALA A 31 -22.61 0.70 -3.81
N ARG A 32 -23.82 0.13 -3.88
CA ARG A 32 -24.34 -0.82 -2.88
C ARG A 32 -23.70 -2.21 -3.02
N ARG A 33 -23.45 -2.68 -4.25
CA ARG A 33 -22.75 -3.95 -4.51
C ARG A 33 -21.26 -3.88 -4.21
N VAL A 34 -20.63 -2.74 -4.52
CA VAL A 34 -19.25 -2.45 -4.15
C VAL A 34 -19.14 -2.41 -2.62
N ARG A 35 -20.00 -1.68 -1.90
CA ARG A 35 -20.03 -1.69 -0.42
C ARG A 35 -20.29 -3.08 0.18
N ALA A 36 -21.16 -3.91 -0.41
CA ALA A 36 -21.39 -5.26 0.08
C ALA A 36 -20.17 -6.18 -0.09
N PHE A 37 -19.36 -5.99 -1.14
CA PHE A 37 -18.08 -6.66 -1.31
C PHE A 37 -17.04 -6.14 -0.29
N TRP A 38 -16.99 -4.82 -0.06
CA TRP A 38 -16.17 -4.21 1.00
C TRP A 38 -16.56 -4.63 2.42
N ILE A 39 -17.78 -5.12 2.68
CA ILE A 39 -18.12 -5.67 4.01
C ILE A 39 -17.42 -7.02 4.24
N ALA A 40 -17.16 -7.81 3.20
CA ALA A 40 -16.52 -9.13 3.34
C ALA A 40 -14.98 -9.05 3.40
N THR A 41 -14.35 -8.20 2.59
CA THR A 41 -12.88 -7.94 2.63
C THR A 41 -12.50 -6.84 3.61
N GLY A 42 -13.35 -5.83 3.77
CA GLY A 42 -13.21 -4.82 4.80
C GLY A 42 -13.41 -5.39 6.20
N CYS A 43 -13.97 -6.59 6.41
CA CYS A 43 -13.99 -7.17 7.74
C CYS A 43 -12.57 -7.33 8.35
N PHE A 44 -11.49 -7.43 7.57
CA PHE A 44 -10.12 -7.47 8.12
C PHE A 44 -9.48 -6.07 8.29
N VAL A 45 -9.72 -5.15 7.34
CA VAL A 45 -9.22 -3.75 7.40
C VAL A 45 -10.04 -2.91 8.38
N VAL A 46 -11.35 -3.10 8.41
CA VAL A 46 -12.29 -2.57 9.43
C VAL A 46 -12.11 -3.30 10.75
N CYS A 47 -11.75 -4.59 10.85
CA CYS A 47 -11.34 -5.14 12.16
C CYS A 47 -10.00 -4.57 12.60
N ALA A 48 -9.04 -4.29 11.71
CA ALA A 48 -7.79 -3.61 12.08
C ALA A 48 -8.03 -2.14 12.46
N CYS A 49 -8.87 -1.42 11.72
CA CYS A 49 -9.27 -0.04 12.03
C CYS A 49 -10.18 0.01 13.27
N LEU A 50 -11.12 -0.90 13.47
CA LEU A 50 -11.94 -1.02 14.69
C LEU A 50 -11.12 -1.52 15.88
N TYR A 51 -10.09 -2.34 15.70
CA TYR A 51 -9.14 -2.65 16.79
C TYR A 51 -8.31 -1.40 17.16
N VAL A 52 -8.02 -0.54 16.18
CA VAL A 52 -7.39 0.78 16.38
C VAL A 52 -8.37 1.82 17.00
N TYR A 53 -9.69 1.72 16.74
CA TYR A 53 -10.74 2.66 17.19
C TYR A 53 -11.48 2.23 18.47
N LEU A 54 -11.66 0.94 18.75
CA LEU A 54 -12.30 0.43 19.97
C LEU A 54 -11.34 0.41 21.17
N GLY A 55 -10.03 0.58 20.93
CA GLY A 55 -9.04 0.83 21.98
C GLY A 55 -9.03 2.28 22.51
N THR A 56 -9.89 3.17 22.00
CA THR A 56 -9.96 4.58 22.44
C THR A 56 -11.20 4.86 23.30
N SER A 57 -11.19 4.33 24.52
CA SER A 57 -11.79 5.03 25.67
C SER A 57 -10.66 5.72 26.42
N GLY A 58 -10.05 6.73 25.79
CA GLY A 58 -8.90 7.43 26.36
C GLY A 58 -8.68 8.74 25.61
N SER A 59 -8.94 9.84 26.31
CA SER A 59 -8.80 11.22 25.88
C SER A 59 -7.44 11.51 25.22
N LEU A 60 -7.49 12.10 24.01
CA LEU A 60 -6.34 12.69 23.33
C LEU A 60 -5.93 13.99 24.04
N PRO A 61 -4.67 14.17 24.48
CA PRO A 61 -4.13 15.49 24.74
C PRO A 61 -3.48 15.99 23.46
N VAL A 62 -4.19 16.81 22.69
CA VAL A 62 -3.58 17.68 21.68
C VAL A 62 -3.19 18.96 22.40
N SER A 63 -1.94 19.41 22.22
CA SER A 63 -1.45 20.67 22.77
C SER A 63 -2.19 21.83 22.08
N THR A 64 -3.29 22.25 22.70
CA THR A 64 -4.04 23.45 22.30
C THR A 64 -3.29 24.68 22.78
N THR A 65 -2.90 25.55 21.87
CA THR A 65 -2.67 26.96 22.18
C THR A 65 -3.95 27.54 22.77
N ARG A 66 -3.99 27.66 24.10
CA ARG A 66 -5.07 28.28 24.87
C ARG A 66 -5.08 29.78 24.59
N HIS A 67 -6.06 30.26 23.83
CA HIS A 67 -6.64 31.59 24.01
C HIS A 67 -8.16 31.49 23.88
N GLY A 68 -8.88 31.92 24.92
CA GLY A 68 -10.33 32.18 24.85
C GLY A 68 -11.20 31.20 25.64
N VAL A 69 -11.86 31.75 26.65
CA VAL A 69 -12.78 31.15 27.62
C VAL A 69 -14.16 30.85 27.00
N GLY A 70 -14.82 29.78 27.44
CA GLY A 70 -16.30 29.71 27.46
C GLY A 70 -16.98 28.59 26.66
N THR A 71 -17.47 27.59 27.42
CA THR A 71 -18.67 26.74 27.19
C THR A 71 -18.76 25.84 25.93
N GLY A 72 -18.68 24.53 26.16
CA GLY A 72 -19.54 23.53 25.50
C GLY A 72 -19.28 23.21 24.02
N LYS A 73 -18.08 23.45 23.47
CA LYS A 73 -17.78 23.04 22.09
C LYS A 73 -17.43 21.56 22.02
N LYS A 74 -18.27 20.79 21.31
CA LYS A 74 -17.89 19.49 20.71
C LYS A 74 -16.49 19.66 20.09
N ASN A 75 -15.55 18.77 20.39
CA ASN A 75 -14.21 18.80 19.81
C ASN A 75 -14.32 18.55 18.29
N SER A 76 -14.59 19.60 17.50
CA SER A 76 -14.47 19.52 16.06
C SER A 76 -13.00 19.34 15.72
N LEU A 77 -12.68 18.33 14.92
CA LEU A 77 -11.36 18.18 14.32
C LEU A 77 -11.21 19.32 13.31
N VAL A 78 -10.61 20.43 13.73
CA VAL A 78 -10.43 21.59 12.84
C VAL A 78 -9.13 21.42 12.07
N LEU A 79 -9.24 21.26 10.75
CA LEU A 79 -8.14 21.42 9.82
C LEU A 79 -8.01 22.91 9.51
N SER A 80 -6.88 23.52 9.85
CA SER A 80 -6.71 24.95 9.59
C SER A 80 -6.22 25.19 8.16
N GLU A 81 -6.78 26.19 7.48
CA GLU A 81 -6.30 26.61 6.15
C GLU A 81 -4.81 26.97 6.18
N ARG A 82 -4.33 27.50 7.32
CA ARG A 82 -2.92 27.81 7.55
C ARG A 82 -2.03 26.56 7.46
N ASP A 83 -2.47 25.42 8.00
CA ASP A 83 -1.71 24.17 7.94
C ASP A 83 -1.67 23.61 6.52
N VAL A 84 -2.78 23.74 5.77
CA VAL A 84 -2.84 23.36 4.35
C VAL A 84 -1.89 24.22 3.51
N MET A 85 -1.91 25.55 3.70
CA MET A 85 -1.00 26.46 3.02
C MET A 85 0.47 26.20 3.37
N ALA A 86 0.77 25.89 4.63
CA ALA A 86 2.12 25.52 5.07
C ALA A 86 2.58 24.21 4.41
N LEU A 87 1.68 23.23 4.28
CA LEU A 87 1.96 21.98 3.58
C LEU A 87 2.24 22.22 2.09
N ASP A 88 1.45 23.06 1.43
CA ASP A 88 1.65 23.42 0.02
C ASP A 88 2.98 24.14 -0.22
N LEU A 89 3.36 25.04 0.69
CA LEU A 89 4.67 25.70 0.66
C LEU A 89 5.81 24.70 0.81
N ALA A 90 5.72 23.80 1.80
CA ALA A 90 6.73 22.75 2.02
C ALA A 90 6.82 21.80 0.82
N THR A 91 5.68 21.43 0.24
CA THR A 91 5.60 20.60 -0.97
C THR A 91 6.31 21.26 -2.14
N SER A 92 6.03 22.54 -2.38
CA SER A 92 6.66 23.33 -3.44
C SER A 92 8.16 23.49 -3.24
N GLN A 93 8.63 23.64 -1.99
CA GLN A 93 10.05 23.70 -1.67
C GLN A 93 10.76 22.40 -2.03
N VAL A 94 10.26 21.25 -1.56
CA VAL A 94 10.86 19.93 -1.83
C VAL A 94 10.79 19.56 -3.30
N ALA A 95 9.72 19.94 -4.01
CA ALA A 95 9.59 19.71 -5.45
C ALA A 95 10.71 20.40 -6.23
N LYS A 96 11.06 21.65 -5.86
CA LYS A 96 12.12 22.44 -6.49
C LYS A 96 13.52 21.95 -6.11
N GLN A 97 13.76 21.75 -4.82
CA GLN A 97 15.05 21.30 -4.30
C GLN A 97 14.83 20.54 -3.00
N ALA A 98 15.22 19.27 -3.00
CA ALA A 98 15.03 18.44 -1.82
C ALA A 98 16.31 18.43 -0.99
N THR A 99 16.20 18.87 0.26
CA THR A 99 17.24 18.72 1.29
C THR A 99 16.71 17.82 2.41
N LEU A 100 17.61 17.18 3.18
CA LEU A 100 17.23 16.34 4.31
C LEU A 100 16.21 17.02 5.25
N PRO A 101 16.42 18.27 5.71
CA PRO A 101 15.46 18.93 6.59
C PRO A 101 14.13 19.21 5.90
N THR A 102 14.14 19.65 4.64
CA THR A 102 12.91 19.99 3.91
C THR A 102 12.02 18.77 3.66
N LEU A 103 12.59 17.63 3.26
CA LEU A 103 11.82 16.39 3.04
C LEU A 103 11.28 15.83 4.36
N THR A 104 12.11 15.86 5.40
CA THR A 104 11.72 15.49 6.77
C THR A 104 10.53 16.31 7.26
N ASN A 105 10.59 17.63 7.08
CA ASN A 105 9.51 18.53 7.48
C ASN A 105 8.24 18.31 6.65
N LEU A 106 8.37 18.16 5.33
CA LEU A 106 7.24 17.84 4.46
C LEU A 106 6.50 16.59 4.93
N ILE A 107 7.21 15.49 5.14
CA ILE A 107 6.60 14.22 5.54
C ILE A 107 5.97 14.32 6.93
N LYS A 108 6.63 14.99 7.88
CA LYS A 108 6.07 15.23 9.21
C LYS A 108 4.76 16.02 9.14
N SER A 109 4.75 17.15 8.44
CA SER A 109 3.56 17.99 8.27
C SER A 109 2.44 17.23 7.54
N ALA A 110 2.76 16.52 6.47
CA ALA A 110 1.80 15.74 5.69
C ALA A 110 1.15 14.64 6.54
N VAL A 111 1.94 13.88 7.32
CA VAL A 111 1.42 12.83 8.20
C VAL A 111 0.55 13.40 9.32
N GLN A 112 0.97 14.50 9.94
CA GLN A 112 0.20 15.14 11.01
C GLN A 112 -1.15 15.62 10.50
N LEU A 113 -1.17 16.33 9.37
CA LEU A 113 -2.39 16.78 8.73
C LEU A 113 -3.24 15.60 8.25
N GLY A 114 -2.60 14.58 7.67
CA GLY A 114 -3.24 13.36 7.19
C GLY A 114 -3.92 12.56 8.30
N GLY A 115 -3.36 12.54 9.51
CA GLY A 115 -3.99 11.91 10.67
C GLY A 115 -5.28 12.61 11.11
N VAL A 116 -5.27 13.95 11.12
CA VAL A 116 -6.49 14.75 11.40
C VAL A 116 -7.51 14.56 10.28
N TYR A 117 -7.06 14.57 9.03
CA TYR A 117 -7.91 14.39 7.85
C TYR A 117 -8.55 13.01 7.80
N ALA A 118 -7.82 11.93 8.06
CA ALA A 118 -8.37 10.57 8.11
C ALA A 118 -9.44 10.42 9.20
N ALA A 119 -9.23 11.04 10.37
CA ALA A 119 -10.24 11.04 11.43
C ALA A 119 -11.50 11.83 11.02
N LEU A 120 -11.34 12.92 10.28
CA LEU A 120 -12.47 13.67 9.71
C LEU A 120 -13.22 12.87 8.64
N LEU A 121 -12.50 12.21 7.71
CA LEU A 121 -13.11 11.35 6.70
C LEU A 121 -13.94 10.23 7.34
N ALA A 122 -13.43 9.61 8.41
CA ALA A 122 -14.18 8.60 9.16
C ALA A 122 -15.48 9.16 9.78
N GLN A 123 -15.45 10.40 10.32
CA GLN A 123 -16.66 11.05 10.82
C GLN A 123 -17.67 11.35 9.72
N ILE A 124 -17.19 11.78 8.54
CA ILE A 124 -18.04 12.02 7.37
C ILE A 124 -18.72 10.72 6.91
N VAL A 125 -17.96 9.63 6.79
CA VAL A 125 -18.50 8.32 6.41
C VAL A 125 -19.54 7.86 7.44
N ALA A 126 -19.22 7.91 8.73
CA ALA A 126 -20.16 7.54 9.79
C ALA A 126 -21.43 8.39 9.77
N ALA A 127 -21.31 9.71 9.52
CA ALA A 127 -22.45 10.60 9.41
C ALA A 127 -23.29 10.35 8.15
N GLN A 128 -22.69 9.91 7.05
CA GLN A 128 -23.39 9.53 5.82
C GLN A 128 -24.18 8.22 5.95
N GLU A 129 -23.77 7.33 6.85
CA GLU A 129 -24.43 6.06 7.12
C GLU A 129 -25.63 6.17 8.08
N GLN A 130 -25.75 7.30 8.79
CA GLN A 130 -26.90 7.55 9.66
C GLN A 130 -28.15 7.86 8.84
N ASP A 131 -29.23 7.14 9.12
CA ASP A 131 -30.55 7.37 8.50
C ASP A 131 -31.29 8.51 9.23
N ASP A 132 -30.73 9.72 9.16
CA ASP A 132 -31.20 10.89 9.92
C ASP A 132 -31.58 12.07 9.00
N GLY A 133 -31.76 11.82 7.71
CA GLY A 133 -32.01 12.84 6.71
C GLY A 133 -30.83 13.78 6.44
N GLY A 134 -29.59 13.36 6.78
CA GLY A 134 -28.35 14.11 6.61
C GLY A 134 -28.13 15.17 7.69
N ARG A 135 -28.71 15.00 8.88
CA ARG A 135 -28.55 15.93 10.01
C ARG A 135 -27.13 15.84 10.56
N ALA A 136 -26.61 14.65 10.81
CA ALA A 136 -25.27 14.41 11.32
C ALA A 136 -24.21 15.01 10.41
N LEU A 137 -24.36 14.88 9.09
CA LEU A 137 -23.44 15.49 8.13
C LEU A 137 -23.46 17.02 8.19
N ARG A 138 -24.65 17.64 8.37
CA ARG A 138 -24.76 19.09 8.57
C ARG A 138 -24.17 19.55 9.89
N GLU A 139 -24.24 18.73 10.94
CA GLU A 139 -23.65 19.04 12.25
C GLU A 139 -22.11 19.02 12.23
N LEU A 140 -21.48 18.34 11.27
CA LEU A 140 -20.04 18.38 11.09
C LEU A 140 -19.55 19.74 10.56
N ASP A 141 -20.43 20.52 9.91
CA ASP A 141 -20.14 21.86 9.37
C ASP A 141 -18.87 21.92 8.52
N VAL A 142 -18.63 20.88 7.71
CA VAL A 142 -17.48 20.81 6.82
C VAL A 142 -17.93 20.98 5.38
N SER A 143 -17.29 21.91 4.66
CA SER A 143 -17.55 22.12 3.24
C SER A 143 -16.84 21.08 2.37
N ASP A 144 -17.51 20.61 1.31
CA ASP A 144 -16.93 19.70 0.31
C ASP A 144 -15.65 20.29 -0.31
N HIS A 145 -15.63 21.60 -0.55
CA HIS A 145 -14.44 22.30 -1.05
C HIS A 145 -13.27 22.16 -0.08
N HIS A 146 -13.50 22.34 1.22
CA HIS A 146 -12.43 22.23 2.21
C HIS A 146 -11.86 20.79 2.26
N ILE A 147 -12.73 19.78 2.18
CA ILE A 147 -12.31 18.36 2.11
C ILE A 147 -11.44 18.12 0.89
N SER A 148 -11.91 18.45 -0.32
CA SER A 148 -11.12 18.26 -1.53
C SER A 148 -9.82 19.06 -1.51
N SER A 149 -9.82 20.29 -0.98
CA SER A 149 -8.60 21.11 -0.87
C SER A 149 -7.54 20.46 0.02
N VAL A 150 -7.93 19.88 1.16
CA VAL A 150 -6.99 19.19 2.07
C VAL A 150 -6.50 17.89 1.43
N GLY A 151 -7.42 17.11 0.85
CA GLY A 151 -7.10 15.87 0.13
C GLY A 151 -6.11 16.09 -1.00
N ASP A 152 -6.30 17.12 -1.81
CA ASP A 152 -5.39 17.51 -2.89
C ASP A 152 -4.02 17.97 -2.39
N ALA A 153 -3.95 18.73 -1.30
CA ALA A 153 -2.68 19.15 -0.71
C ALA A 153 -1.89 17.94 -0.18
N LEU A 154 -2.57 17.00 0.50
CA LEU A 154 -1.98 15.75 0.98
C LEU A 154 -1.50 14.86 -0.17
N ARG A 155 -2.29 14.76 -1.24
CA ARG A 155 -1.92 14.05 -2.47
C ARG A 155 -0.64 14.63 -3.06
N ARG A 156 -0.59 15.95 -3.29
CA ARG A 156 0.62 16.60 -3.84
C ARG A 156 1.85 16.36 -2.96
N ALA A 157 1.71 16.47 -1.65
CA ALA A 157 2.80 16.20 -0.70
C ALA A 157 3.29 14.74 -0.79
N ALA A 158 2.37 13.78 -0.85
CA ALA A 158 2.68 12.37 -1.00
C ALA A 158 3.34 12.06 -2.35
N ASP A 159 2.90 12.70 -3.44
CA ASP A 159 3.43 12.53 -4.80
C ASP A 159 4.87 13.03 -4.90
N VAL A 160 5.15 14.21 -4.34
CA VAL A 160 6.51 14.77 -4.27
C VAL A 160 7.41 13.88 -3.42
N SER A 161 6.94 13.43 -2.25
CA SER A 161 7.70 12.51 -1.39
C SER A 161 8.01 11.20 -2.10
N TYR A 162 7.01 10.59 -2.74
CA TYR A 162 7.15 9.34 -3.50
C TYR A 162 8.18 9.47 -4.61
N THR A 163 8.11 10.54 -5.39
CA THR A 163 9.04 10.78 -6.51
C THR A 163 10.48 10.87 -6.01
N LYS A 164 10.72 11.59 -4.92
CA LYS A 164 12.05 11.70 -4.32
C LYS A 164 12.53 10.36 -3.73
N LEU A 165 11.67 9.65 -3.02
CA LEU A 165 11.97 8.32 -2.48
C LEU A 165 12.26 7.30 -3.57
N LYS A 166 11.46 7.28 -4.64
CA LYS A 166 11.65 6.41 -5.81
C LYS A 166 13.03 6.65 -6.43
N ALA A 167 13.35 7.90 -6.75
CA ALA A 167 14.64 8.24 -7.35
C ALA A 167 15.82 7.79 -6.47
N MET A 168 15.73 8.00 -5.14
CA MET A 168 16.75 7.55 -4.19
C MET A 168 16.85 6.02 -4.10
N LEU A 169 15.72 5.30 -3.99
CA LEU A 169 15.69 3.85 -3.78
C LEU A 169 15.98 3.05 -5.06
N LEU A 170 15.76 3.65 -6.23
CA LEU A 170 16.09 3.06 -7.53
C LEU A 170 17.45 3.53 -8.08
N GLY A 171 18.15 4.42 -7.36
CA GLY A 171 19.50 4.87 -7.74
C GLY A 171 19.54 5.68 -9.04
N GLU A 172 18.50 6.48 -9.31
CA GLU A 172 18.44 7.31 -10.51
C GLU A 172 19.60 8.31 -10.53
N ALA A 173 20.27 8.45 -11.68
CA ALA A 173 21.31 9.46 -11.86
C ALA A 173 20.69 10.84 -11.60
N SER A 174 21.29 11.65 -10.72
CA SER A 174 20.76 12.94 -10.23
C SER A 174 19.56 12.87 -9.27
N ALA A 175 19.31 11.73 -8.59
CA ALA A 175 18.40 11.65 -7.42
C ALA A 175 18.80 12.54 -6.21
N GLU A 176 19.69 13.51 -6.43
CA GLU A 176 20.31 14.45 -5.52
C GLU A 176 20.94 13.75 -4.31
N LEU A 177 22.21 13.36 -4.50
CA LEU A 177 23.22 13.15 -3.45
C LEU A 177 23.35 14.34 -2.46
N HIS A 178 22.61 15.44 -2.67
CA HIS A 178 22.46 16.55 -1.71
C HIS A 178 21.51 16.20 -0.54
N MET A 179 20.78 15.08 -0.60
CA MET A 179 19.76 14.70 0.39
C MET A 179 20.22 13.86 1.59
N ALA A 180 21.40 13.23 1.60
CA ALA A 180 21.96 12.66 2.83
C ALA A 180 23.34 12.00 2.58
N PRO A 181 24.31 12.13 3.52
CA PRO A 181 25.33 11.10 3.66
C PRO A 181 24.64 9.76 3.92
N THR A 182 25.17 8.71 3.30
CA THR A 182 24.76 7.31 3.25
C THR A 182 24.70 6.56 4.60
N SER A 183 24.31 7.23 5.68
CA SER A 183 24.32 6.73 7.07
C SER A 183 22.99 6.93 7.84
N LEU A 184 21.88 7.29 7.17
CA LEU A 184 20.63 7.73 7.81
C LEU A 184 19.45 6.76 7.61
N VAL A 185 19.67 5.47 7.85
CA VAL A 185 18.65 4.39 7.79
C VAL A 185 17.36 4.78 8.55
N ARG A 186 17.49 5.40 9.73
CA ARG A 186 16.34 5.88 10.53
C ARG A 186 15.49 6.93 9.83
N THR A 187 16.15 7.85 9.13
CA THR A 187 15.49 8.93 8.41
C THR A 187 14.75 8.38 7.20
N MET A 188 15.40 7.51 6.41
CA MET A 188 14.78 6.81 5.29
C MET A 188 13.58 5.96 5.75
N HIS A 189 13.72 5.21 6.84
CA HIS A 189 12.60 4.48 7.45
C HIS A 189 11.42 5.42 7.77
N GLY A 190 11.68 6.57 8.40
CA GLY A 190 10.64 7.56 8.71
C GLY A 190 9.95 8.12 7.46
N TRP A 191 10.72 8.38 6.39
CA TRP A 191 10.18 8.89 5.14
C TRP A 191 9.31 7.87 4.39
N ILE A 192 9.78 6.61 4.31
CA ILE A 192 9.02 5.51 3.74
C ILE A 192 7.74 5.27 4.54
N LEU A 193 7.84 5.16 5.87
CA LEU A 193 6.68 4.97 6.76
C LEU A 193 5.63 6.06 6.56
N GLY A 194 6.03 7.33 6.57
CA GLY A 194 5.10 8.44 6.41
C GLY A 194 4.42 8.45 5.04
N SER A 195 5.16 8.14 3.98
CA SER A 195 4.60 8.06 2.62
C SER A 195 3.65 6.86 2.48
N VAL A 196 4.03 5.69 3.00
CA VAL A 196 3.17 4.49 3.00
C VAL A 196 1.90 4.74 3.79
N TYR A 197 1.96 5.43 4.93
CA TYR A 197 0.78 5.81 5.71
C TYR A 197 -0.19 6.66 4.87
N LEU A 198 0.31 7.70 4.20
CA LEU A 198 -0.53 8.54 3.33
C LEU A 198 -1.18 7.72 2.21
N TYR A 199 -0.40 6.89 1.51
CA TYR A 199 -0.87 6.13 0.36
C TYR A 199 -1.72 4.89 0.67
N SER A 200 -1.63 4.34 1.88
CA SER A 200 -2.33 3.10 2.25
C SER A 200 -3.38 3.27 3.35
N ALA A 201 -3.51 4.45 3.96
CA ALA A 201 -4.46 4.68 5.04
C ALA A 201 -5.23 6.00 4.93
N VAL A 202 -4.66 7.04 4.33
CA VAL A 202 -5.30 8.38 4.27
C VAL A 202 -5.92 8.64 2.91
N LEU A 203 -5.11 8.57 1.85
CA LEU A 203 -5.54 8.87 0.48
C LEU A 203 -6.57 7.87 -0.07
N PRO A 204 -6.49 6.54 0.20
CA PRO A 204 -7.54 5.61 -0.22
C PRO A 204 -8.94 6.02 0.28
N GLU A 205 -9.06 6.40 1.56
CA GLU A 205 -10.34 6.86 2.13
C GLU A 205 -10.87 8.12 1.45
N TYR A 206 -9.96 9.04 1.11
CA TYR A 206 -10.31 10.23 0.36
C TYR A 206 -10.83 9.90 -1.05
N TYR A 207 -10.17 9.00 -1.77
CA TYR A 207 -10.63 8.61 -3.11
C TYR A 207 -11.88 7.74 -3.10
N LEU A 208 -12.14 6.99 -2.01
CA LEU A 208 -13.45 6.36 -1.80
C LEU A 208 -14.56 7.41 -1.66
N LEU A 209 -14.30 8.50 -0.94
CA LEU A 209 -15.26 9.60 -0.80
C LEU A 209 -15.49 10.34 -2.13
N GLU A 210 -14.44 10.51 -2.94
CA GLU A 210 -14.52 11.13 -4.27
C GLU A 210 -15.02 10.19 -5.37
N ASP A 211 -15.32 8.92 -5.06
CA ASP A 211 -15.68 7.88 -6.03
C ASP A 211 -14.61 7.72 -7.16
N SER A 212 -13.32 7.90 -6.84
CA SER A 212 -12.19 7.91 -7.78
C SER A 212 -11.35 6.61 -7.74
N THR A 213 -11.85 5.54 -8.38
CA THR A 213 -11.15 4.24 -8.47
C THR A 213 -9.72 4.31 -9.02
N PRO A 214 -9.39 5.08 -10.09
CA PRO A 214 -8.02 5.11 -10.62
C PRO A 214 -7.01 5.66 -9.61
N ASN A 215 -7.31 6.80 -8.98
CA ASN A 215 -6.41 7.41 -7.99
C ASN A 215 -6.30 6.59 -6.71
N HIS A 216 -7.38 5.92 -6.32
CA HIS A 216 -7.38 4.92 -5.25
C HIS A 216 -6.36 3.83 -5.55
N ALA A 217 -6.47 3.18 -6.71
CA ALA A 217 -5.62 2.07 -7.08
C ALA A 217 -4.14 2.50 -7.22
N VAL A 218 -3.87 3.66 -7.84
CA VAL A 218 -2.50 4.22 -7.93
C VAL A 218 -1.90 4.46 -6.55
N SER A 219 -2.68 4.94 -5.59
CA SER A 219 -2.20 5.15 -4.21
C SER A 219 -1.75 3.85 -3.57
N LEU A 220 -2.56 2.80 -3.68
CA LEU A 220 -2.23 1.49 -3.16
C LEU A 220 -0.96 0.92 -3.85
N VAL A 221 -0.86 1.03 -5.18
CA VAL A 221 0.34 0.61 -5.94
C VAL A 221 1.60 1.33 -5.44
N ARG A 222 1.54 2.65 -5.26
CA ARG A 222 2.68 3.43 -4.74
C ARG A 222 3.09 3.00 -3.34
N SER A 223 2.13 2.65 -2.48
CA SER A 223 2.43 2.12 -1.16
C SER A 223 3.18 0.78 -1.24
N VAL A 224 2.74 -0.15 -2.09
CA VAL A 224 3.39 -1.45 -2.29
C VAL A 224 4.79 -1.27 -2.89
N ASN A 225 4.95 -0.35 -3.83
CA ASN A 225 6.26 -0.02 -4.42
C ASN A 225 7.26 0.39 -3.35
N LEU A 226 6.91 1.34 -2.49
CA LEU A 226 7.76 1.77 -1.37
C LEU A 226 8.09 0.63 -0.39
N LEU A 227 7.11 -0.23 -0.08
CA LEU A 227 7.32 -1.41 0.76
C LEU A 227 8.28 -2.41 0.11
N SER A 228 8.17 -2.61 -1.20
CA SER A 228 9.03 -3.55 -1.95
C SER A 228 10.46 -3.06 -2.12
N TRP A 229 10.68 -1.74 -2.14
CA TRP A 229 12.00 -1.13 -2.30
C TRP A 229 12.72 -0.87 -0.98
N SER A 230 12.05 -1.05 0.16
CA SER A 230 12.65 -0.78 1.47
C SER A 230 13.92 -1.60 1.79
N PRO A 231 14.16 -2.82 1.24
CA PRO A 231 15.46 -3.49 1.35
C PRO A 231 16.63 -2.80 0.62
N ARG A 232 16.35 -1.92 -0.34
CA ARG A 232 17.37 -1.19 -1.13
C ARG A 232 17.95 0.01 -0.39
N VAL A 233 17.66 0.15 0.91
CA VAL A 233 18.30 1.16 1.74
C VAL A 233 19.72 0.68 2.05
N HIS A 234 20.67 1.25 1.31
CA HIS A 234 22.08 0.97 1.45
C HIS A 234 22.73 1.91 2.47
N ALA A 235 23.69 1.40 3.26
CA ALA A 235 24.64 2.24 3.98
C ALA A 235 26.03 2.11 3.34
N LEU A 236 26.82 3.19 3.34
CA LEU A 236 28.25 3.02 3.04
C LEU A 236 28.89 2.21 4.16
N PRO A 237 29.79 1.26 3.84
CA PRO A 237 30.57 0.58 4.85
C PRO A 237 31.37 1.58 5.70
N PRO A 238 31.60 1.33 7.00
CA PRO A 238 32.48 2.16 7.82
C PRO A 238 33.88 2.23 7.18
N ALA A 239 34.55 3.39 7.29
CA ALA A 239 35.81 3.69 6.59
C ALA A 239 36.92 2.63 6.78
N GLU A 240 36.88 1.86 7.88
CA GLU A 240 37.81 0.77 8.18
C GLU A 240 37.66 -0.46 7.25
N THR A 241 36.56 -0.58 6.51
CA THR A 241 36.29 -1.68 5.56
C THR A 241 36.45 -1.28 4.08
N ALA A 242 36.85 -0.03 3.80
CA ALA A 242 37.06 0.48 2.44
C ALA A 242 38.26 -0.14 1.70
N ALA A 243 39.13 -0.88 2.42
CA ALA A 243 40.30 -1.56 1.85
C ALA A 243 39.94 -2.73 0.92
N SER A 244 38.67 -3.18 0.91
CA SER A 244 38.21 -4.37 0.17
C SER A 244 37.34 -4.07 -1.07
N GLY A 245 37.24 -2.80 -1.50
CA GLY A 245 36.31 -2.37 -2.54
C GLY A 245 34.90 -2.03 -2.00
N PRO A 246 33.99 -1.50 -2.82
CA PRO A 246 32.69 -1.02 -2.36
C PRO A 246 31.73 -2.19 -2.15
N ALA A 247 31.88 -2.90 -1.03
CA ALA A 247 30.86 -3.83 -0.56
C ALA A 247 29.66 -3.01 -0.03
N VAL A 248 28.68 -2.75 -0.89
CA VAL A 248 27.42 -2.13 -0.50
C VAL A 248 26.63 -3.13 0.33
N VAL A 249 26.62 -2.96 1.65
CA VAL A 249 25.81 -3.81 2.55
C VAL A 249 24.39 -3.24 2.61
N GLY A 250 23.42 -4.01 2.11
CA GLY A 250 22.00 -3.71 2.30
C GLY A 250 21.66 -3.72 3.79
N TYR A 251 21.06 -2.64 4.30
CA TYR A 251 20.60 -2.61 5.69
C TYR A 251 19.12 -2.96 5.72
N ASP A 252 18.77 -3.95 6.55
CA ASP A 252 17.37 -4.20 6.87
C ASP A 252 16.83 -3.06 7.74
N VAL A 253 16.05 -2.16 7.13
CA VAL A 253 15.36 -1.06 7.80
C VAL A 253 14.43 -1.53 8.94
N PHE A 254 14.04 -2.82 8.95
CA PHE A 254 13.16 -3.41 9.96
C PHE A 254 13.92 -4.14 11.08
N ASN A 255 15.24 -4.35 10.96
CA ASN A 255 16.06 -4.98 12.02
C ASN A 255 16.38 -4.03 13.20
N TRP A 256 15.64 -2.94 13.33
CA TRP A 256 15.72 -2.02 14.46
C TRP A 256 14.99 -2.59 15.69
N SER A 257 15.70 -3.45 16.45
CA SER A 257 15.42 -3.89 17.83
C SER A 257 13.94 -3.80 18.29
N GLY A 258 13.12 -4.78 17.89
CA GLY A 258 11.85 -5.09 18.55
C GLY A 258 10.85 -3.94 18.66
N GLY A 259 10.61 -3.20 17.57
CA GLY A 259 9.64 -2.10 17.53
C GLY A 259 10.16 -0.77 18.11
N ALA A 260 11.45 -0.66 18.42
CA ALA A 260 12.07 0.61 18.78
C ALA A 260 12.00 1.63 17.63
N ALA A 261 11.99 1.18 16.36
CA ALA A 261 11.88 2.04 15.18
C ALA A 261 10.60 2.89 15.18
N CYS A 262 9.46 2.32 15.56
CA CYS A 262 8.19 3.04 15.59
C CYS A 262 8.12 4.08 16.72
N ARG A 263 8.71 3.75 17.89
CA ARG A 263 8.72 4.64 19.06
C ARG A 263 9.76 5.74 18.98
N ARG A 264 10.95 5.42 18.45
CA ARG A 264 12.09 6.35 18.35
C ARG A 264 12.21 6.96 16.97
N GLY A 265 11.39 6.58 16.00
CA GLY A 265 11.42 7.12 14.64
C GLY A 265 11.11 8.61 14.59
N LEU A 266 11.35 9.24 13.43
CA LEU A 266 11.10 10.67 13.15
C LEU A 266 9.68 11.13 13.56
N LEU A 267 8.73 10.21 13.61
CA LEU A 267 7.32 10.48 13.78
C LEU A 267 6.71 9.71 14.97
N GLY A 268 7.53 9.26 15.92
CA GLY A 268 7.09 8.51 17.10
C GLY A 268 6.13 9.28 18.01
N ASP A 269 6.10 10.61 17.89
CA ASP A 269 5.21 11.50 18.65
C ASP A 269 3.80 11.59 18.05
N VAL A 270 3.58 11.10 16.83
CA VAL A 270 2.26 11.08 16.18
C VAL A 270 1.57 9.75 16.52
N SER A 271 0.60 9.78 17.44
CA SER A 271 -0.01 8.56 18.01
C SER A 271 -0.62 7.62 16.97
N LEU A 272 -1.36 8.15 15.99
CA LEU A 272 -1.94 7.37 14.90
C LEU A 272 -0.86 6.71 14.03
N LEU A 273 0.19 7.46 13.67
CA LEU A 273 1.27 6.91 12.87
C LEU A 273 2.09 5.88 13.65
N LYS A 274 2.30 6.10 14.95
CA LYS A 274 2.97 5.13 15.81
C LYS A 274 2.22 3.79 15.80
N ARG A 275 0.90 3.79 15.97
CA ARG A 275 0.08 2.57 15.89
C ARG A 275 0.12 1.94 14.50
N PHE A 276 0.07 2.78 13.47
CA PHE A 276 0.22 2.33 12.09
C PHE A 276 1.55 1.59 11.88
N CYS A 277 2.65 2.18 12.36
CA CYS A 277 3.98 1.58 12.31
C CYS A 277 4.03 0.27 13.10
N GLU A 278 3.55 0.26 14.34
CA GLU A 278 3.59 -0.92 15.22
C GLU A 278 2.82 -2.10 14.62
N SER A 279 1.70 -1.84 13.93
CA SER A 279 0.84 -2.87 13.32
C SER A 279 1.29 -3.32 11.92
N SER A 280 1.86 -2.41 11.12
CA SER A 280 2.01 -2.61 9.66
C SER A 280 3.45 -2.45 9.14
N PHE A 281 4.37 -1.92 9.95
CA PHE A 281 5.72 -1.55 9.50
C PHE A 281 6.81 -1.86 10.54
N SER A 282 6.50 -2.67 11.56
CA SER A 282 7.39 -2.95 12.70
C SER A 282 8.35 -4.12 12.48
N ALA A 283 8.01 -5.02 11.56
CA ALA A 283 8.78 -6.21 11.21
C ALA A 283 8.34 -6.75 9.84
N TRP A 284 9.15 -7.62 9.23
CA TRP A 284 8.84 -8.26 7.95
C TRP A 284 7.47 -8.94 7.88
N PRO A 285 7.03 -9.74 8.87
CA PRO A 285 5.71 -10.34 8.83
C PRO A 285 4.57 -9.30 8.84
N ALA A 286 4.76 -8.17 9.53
CA ALA A 286 3.79 -7.08 9.53
C ALA A 286 3.71 -6.39 8.16
N VAL A 287 4.85 -6.14 7.53
CA VAL A 287 4.94 -5.58 6.18
C VAL A 287 4.30 -6.53 5.17
N ALA A 288 4.60 -7.83 5.23
CA ALA A 288 4.04 -8.80 4.31
C ALA A 288 2.51 -8.90 4.45
N ARG A 289 1.96 -8.86 5.69
CA ARG A 289 0.50 -8.77 5.91
C ARG A 289 -0.10 -7.51 5.28
N ARG A 290 0.59 -6.36 5.43
CA ARG A 290 0.16 -5.10 4.83
C ARG A 290 0.15 -5.16 3.30
N VAL A 291 1.20 -5.72 2.70
CA VAL A 291 1.30 -5.92 1.25
C VAL A 291 0.18 -6.84 0.76
N ALA A 292 -0.06 -7.97 1.43
CA ALA A 292 -1.14 -8.89 1.07
C ALA A 292 -2.53 -8.20 1.14
N ALA A 293 -2.83 -7.49 2.22
CA ALA A 293 -4.09 -6.74 2.36
C ALA A 293 -4.24 -5.66 1.27
N THR A 294 -3.15 -4.97 0.94
CA THR A 294 -3.15 -3.96 -0.14
C THR A 294 -3.43 -4.60 -1.50
N TYR A 295 -2.91 -5.81 -1.76
CA TYR A 295 -3.23 -6.54 -2.99
C TYR A 295 -4.66 -7.07 -3.01
N GLU A 296 -5.23 -7.51 -1.89
CA GLU A 296 -6.65 -7.89 -1.83
C GLU A 296 -7.55 -6.72 -2.24
N GLU A 297 -7.21 -5.53 -1.77
CA GLU A 297 -7.89 -4.30 -2.12
C GLU A 297 -7.71 -3.94 -3.61
N LEU A 298 -6.49 -4.00 -4.13
CA LEU A 298 -6.23 -3.80 -5.56
C LEU A 298 -6.96 -4.82 -6.45
N ILE A 299 -7.07 -6.08 -6.01
CA ILE A 299 -7.83 -7.13 -6.72
C ILE A 299 -9.32 -6.82 -6.66
N ALA A 300 -9.84 -6.22 -5.58
CA ALA A 300 -11.22 -5.77 -5.53
C ALA A 300 -11.52 -4.70 -6.59
N LEU A 301 -10.57 -3.80 -6.83
CA LEU A 301 -10.68 -2.74 -7.85
C LEU A 301 -10.44 -3.26 -9.28
N HIS A 302 -9.53 -4.21 -9.45
CA HIS A 302 -9.14 -4.78 -10.75
C HIS A 302 -9.21 -6.33 -10.73
N PRO A 303 -10.41 -6.93 -10.64
CA PRO A 303 -10.58 -8.35 -10.35
C PRO A 303 -10.07 -9.30 -11.43
N ALA A 304 -10.02 -8.86 -12.68
CA ALA A 304 -9.53 -9.64 -13.81
C ALA A 304 -8.01 -9.49 -14.02
N TYR A 305 -7.34 -8.53 -13.36
CA TYR A 305 -5.95 -8.21 -13.68
C TYR A 305 -4.98 -9.22 -13.03
N ALA A 306 -4.40 -10.10 -13.84
CA ALA A 306 -3.58 -11.22 -13.39
C ALA A 306 -2.35 -10.80 -12.55
N PRO A 307 -1.60 -9.75 -12.91
CA PRO A 307 -0.37 -9.39 -12.20
C PRO A 307 -0.55 -9.12 -10.70
N LEU A 308 -1.69 -8.55 -10.29
CA LEU A 308 -1.99 -8.30 -8.87
C LEU A 308 -2.20 -9.61 -8.10
N ARG A 309 -2.84 -10.60 -8.73
CA ARG A 309 -3.13 -11.91 -8.13
C ARG A 309 -1.86 -12.72 -7.95
N LEU A 310 -0.94 -12.66 -8.91
CA LEU A 310 0.37 -13.28 -8.79
C LEU A 310 1.13 -12.72 -7.58
N HIS A 311 1.18 -11.39 -7.46
CA HIS A 311 1.84 -10.74 -6.34
C HIS A 311 1.18 -11.04 -4.98
N TYR A 312 -0.15 -11.09 -4.93
CA TYR A 312 -0.88 -11.53 -3.74
C TYR A 312 -0.53 -12.97 -3.36
N ALA A 313 -0.54 -13.89 -4.34
CA ALA A 313 -0.18 -15.29 -4.14
C ALA A 313 1.23 -15.46 -3.57
N ILE A 314 2.21 -14.70 -4.08
CA ILE A 314 3.58 -14.68 -3.57
C ILE A 314 3.59 -14.19 -2.11
N ALA A 315 3.04 -13.00 -1.85
CA ALA A 315 3.04 -12.41 -0.51
C ALA A 315 2.39 -13.34 0.53
N PHE A 316 1.26 -13.94 0.17
CA PHE A 316 0.51 -14.83 1.04
C PHE A 316 1.20 -16.18 1.27
N SER A 317 1.92 -16.70 0.26
CA SER A 317 2.70 -17.94 0.39
C SER A 317 3.85 -17.78 1.39
N PHE A 318 4.61 -16.69 1.31
CA PHE A 318 5.71 -16.44 2.26
C PHE A 318 5.21 -16.10 3.67
N LEU A 319 4.03 -15.48 3.81
CA LEU A 319 3.37 -15.31 5.11
C LEU A 319 2.98 -16.64 5.77
N ALA A 320 2.51 -17.60 4.98
CA ALA A 320 2.15 -18.91 5.50
C ALA A 320 3.38 -19.68 6.02
N LEU A 321 4.55 -19.45 5.44
CA LEU A 321 5.79 -20.13 5.83
C LEU A 321 6.32 -19.68 7.20
N ASP A 322 6.26 -18.39 7.53
CA ASP A 322 6.65 -17.89 8.86
C ASP A 322 5.83 -18.56 9.99
N THR A 323 4.68 -19.16 9.65
CA THR A 323 3.83 -19.93 10.57
C THR A 323 3.97 -21.46 10.44
N ALA A 324 4.63 -21.94 9.39
CA ALA A 324 4.82 -23.37 9.11
C ALA A 324 6.20 -23.80 9.64
N ALA A 325 6.20 -24.45 10.80
CA ALA A 325 7.39 -25.05 11.37
C ALA A 325 7.86 -26.25 10.52
N ASP A 326 8.66 -26.00 9.48
CA ASP A 326 9.23 -27.05 8.62
C ASP A 326 10.75 -27.14 8.80
N ALA A 327 11.16 -27.94 9.80
CA ALA A 327 12.48 -28.55 9.84
C ALA A 327 12.46 -30.03 10.29
N SER A 328 11.31 -30.60 10.68
CA SER A 328 11.29 -31.87 11.42
C SER A 328 10.85 -33.10 10.62
N GLY A 329 10.52 -32.99 9.33
CA GLY A 329 10.19 -34.16 8.50
C GLY A 329 9.02 -35.01 9.00
N ARG A 330 8.24 -34.52 9.98
CA ARG A 330 7.05 -35.18 10.49
C ARG A 330 5.84 -34.68 9.71
N ALA A 331 4.93 -35.61 9.43
CA ALA A 331 3.62 -35.32 8.86
C ALA A 331 2.74 -34.63 9.92
N GLU A 332 3.06 -33.38 10.25
CA GLU A 332 2.14 -32.48 10.94
C GLU A 332 1.02 -32.09 9.96
N PRO A 333 -0.23 -31.93 10.44
CA PRO A 333 -1.31 -31.42 9.62
C PRO A 333 -0.94 -30.04 9.08
N LEU A 334 -1.25 -29.81 7.79
CA LEU A 334 -1.04 -28.51 7.14
C LEU A 334 -1.64 -27.39 7.99
N GLY A 335 -0.81 -26.40 8.35
CA GLY A 335 -1.29 -25.19 9.03
C GLY A 335 -2.42 -24.53 8.23
N GLU A 336 -3.35 -23.89 8.95
CA GLU A 336 -4.51 -23.22 8.34
C GLU A 336 -4.09 -22.19 7.27
N HIS A 337 -3.01 -21.45 7.54
CA HIS A 337 -2.44 -20.47 6.60
C HIS A 337 -1.90 -21.13 5.34
N THR A 338 -1.18 -22.24 5.45
CA THR A 338 -0.67 -23.01 4.30
C THR A 338 -1.80 -23.57 3.45
N THR A 339 -2.83 -24.12 4.09
CA THR A 339 -4.03 -24.62 3.39
C THR A 339 -4.74 -23.51 2.62
N LYS A 340 -4.91 -22.34 3.24
CA LYS A 340 -5.49 -21.16 2.57
C LYS A 340 -4.62 -20.71 1.39
N ALA A 341 -3.29 -20.71 1.54
CA ALA A 341 -2.37 -20.26 0.49
C ALA A 341 -2.40 -21.20 -0.72
N LEU A 342 -2.35 -22.51 -0.50
CA LEU A 342 -2.55 -23.51 -1.55
C LEU A 342 -3.90 -23.33 -2.25
N GLY A 343 -4.96 -23.02 -1.50
CA GLY A 343 -6.28 -22.70 -2.07
C GLY A 343 -6.28 -21.43 -2.93
N VAL A 344 -5.48 -20.41 -2.61
CA VAL A 344 -5.29 -19.23 -3.47
C VAL A 344 -4.58 -19.61 -4.76
N LEU A 345 -3.47 -20.34 -4.68
CA LEU A 345 -2.65 -20.74 -5.84
C LEU A 345 -3.47 -21.57 -6.85
N ARG A 346 -4.18 -22.58 -6.37
CA ARG A 346 -4.98 -23.48 -7.22
C ARG A 346 -6.11 -22.73 -7.92
N ARG A 347 -6.85 -21.89 -7.19
CA ARG A 347 -7.93 -21.07 -7.76
C ARG A 347 -7.43 -20.05 -8.76
N ASP A 348 -6.25 -19.47 -8.54
CA ASP A 348 -5.65 -18.54 -9.50
C ASP A 348 -5.29 -19.28 -10.79
N ARG A 349 -4.61 -20.43 -10.66
CA ARG A 349 -4.22 -21.31 -11.78
C ARG A 349 -5.41 -21.74 -12.64
N GLU A 350 -6.51 -22.17 -12.02
CA GLU A 350 -7.75 -22.56 -12.71
C GLU A 350 -8.34 -21.42 -13.56
N LYS A 351 -8.22 -20.18 -13.08
CA LYS A 351 -8.84 -19.00 -13.71
C LYS A 351 -7.94 -18.29 -14.73
N LEU A 352 -6.64 -18.62 -14.78
CA LEU A 352 -5.66 -18.00 -15.68
C LEU A 352 -6.11 -17.99 -17.14
N ARG A 353 -6.62 -19.12 -17.65
CA ARG A 353 -6.89 -19.28 -19.10
C ARG A 353 -8.21 -18.67 -19.57
N GLY A 354 -9.09 -18.21 -18.67
CA GLY A 354 -10.44 -17.79 -19.04
C GLY A 354 -10.98 -16.52 -18.40
N THR A 355 -10.52 -16.17 -17.19
CA THR A 355 -11.03 -14.99 -16.46
C THR A 355 -10.01 -13.86 -16.37
N HIS A 356 -8.72 -14.19 -16.34
CA HIS A 356 -7.68 -13.22 -16.10
C HIS A 356 -7.14 -12.59 -17.38
N THR A 357 -6.85 -11.30 -17.30
CA THR A 357 -6.23 -10.48 -18.36
C THR A 357 -4.78 -10.18 -18.02
N HIS A 358 -3.94 -10.02 -19.04
CA HIS A 358 -2.51 -9.70 -18.89
C HIS A 358 -1.72 -10.73 -18.06
N VAL A 359 -1.99 -12.01 -18.30
CA VAL A 359 -1.24 -13.12 -17.71
C VAL A 359 0.20 -13.08 -18.22
N ASP A 360 1.16 -13.00 -17.30
CA ASP A 360 2.58 -13.02 -17.64
C ASP A 360 3.01 -14.41 -18.12
N ALA A 361 4.04 -14.47 -18.96
CA ALA A 361 4.61 -15.75 -19.41
C ALA A 361 5.06 -16.65 -18.25
N THR A 362 5.55 -16.05 -17.16
CA THR A 362 6.05 -16.77 -15.97
C THR A 362 4.99 -17.00 -14.89
N HIS A 363 3.74 -16.53 -15.09
CA HIS A 363 2.71 -16.62 -14.05
C HIS A 363 2.45 -18.07 -13.65
N THR A 364 2.29 -18.96 -14.63
CA THR A 364 2.05 -20.39 -14.38
C THR A 364 3.23 -21.04 -13.66
N SER A 365 4.46 -20.76 -14.09
CA SER A 365 5.70 -21.31 -13.53
C SER A 365 5.87 -20.87 -12.08
N VAL A 366 5.62 -19.59 -11.76
CA VAL A 366 5.73 -19.07 -10.40
C VAL A 366 4.67 -19.68 -9.48
N LEU A 367 3.41 -19.83 -9.93
CA LEU A 367 2.39 -20.50 -9.11
C LEU A 367 2.77 -21.96 -8.83
N ALA A 368 3.31 -22.69 -9.81
CA ALA A 368 3.77 -24.05 -9.62
C ALA A 368 4.92 -24.13 -8.61
N LEU A 369 5.91 -23.24 -8.71
CA LEU A 369 7.01 -23.14 -7.74
C LEU A 369 6.48 -22.92 -6.32
N LEU A 370 5.53 -22.00 -6.13
CA LEU A 370 4.94 -21.72 -4.81
C LEU A 370 4.12 -22.88 -4.27
N GLU A 371 3.38 -23.59 -5.12
CA GLU A 371 2.56 -24.73 -4.72
C GLU A 371 3.44 -25.88 -4.20
N VAL A 372 4.52 -26.18 -4.92
CA VAL A 372 5.49 -27.22 -4.52
C VAL A 372 6.26 -26.80 -3.26
N PHE A 373 6.56 -25.51 -3.14
CA PHE A 373 7.22 -24.92 -1.97
C PHE A 373 6.38 -25.07 -0.69
N LEU A 374 5.08 -24.80 -0.78
CA LEU A 374 4.14 -24.90 0.34
C LEU A 374 3.69 -26.33 0.65
N THR A 375 3.77 -27.25 -0.32
CA THR A 375 3.35 -28.64 -0.12
C THR A 375 4.44 -29.42 0.64
N PRO A 376 4.14 -29.99 1.83
CA PRO A 376 5.08 -30.80 2.58
C PRO A 376 5.57 -32.00 1.76
N VAL A 377 6.84 -32.39 1.92
CA VAL A 377 7.48 -33.47 1.14
C VAL A 377 6.64 -34.75 1.14
N GLY A 378 6.10 -35.16 2.30
CA GLY A 378 5.31 -36.38 2.44
C GLY A 378 3.92 -36.34 1.80
N LEU A 379 3.44 -35.17 1.35
CA LEU A 379 2.15 -35.00 0.66
C LEU A 379 2.30 -34.69 -0.82
N ARG A 380 3.52 -34.72 -1.36
CA ARG A 380 3.78 -34.46 -2.78
C ARG A 380 3.44 -35.68 -3.63
N THR A 381 3.11 -35.39 -4.88
CA THR A 381 2.82 -36.38 -5.91
C THR A 381 3.83 -36.22 -7.05
N ALA A 382 3.97 -37.23 -7.90
CA ALA A 382 4.82 -37.14 -9.10
C ALA A 382 4.45 -35.95 -10.00
N GLU A 383 3.17 -35.59 -10.06
CA GLU A 383 2.70 -34.41 -10.79
C GLU A 383 3.31 -33.10 -10.25
N HIS A 384 3.50 -32.98 -8.93
CA HIS A 384 4.15 -31.82 -8.34
C HIS A 384 5.62 -31.72 -8.76
N ASP A 385 6.32 -32.85 -8.85
CA ASP A 385 7.74 -32.89 -9.23
C ASP A 385 7.93 -32.61 -10.74
N GLU A 386 7.01 -33.10 -11.57
CA GLU A 386 6.95 -32.76 -13.00
C GLU A 386 6.68 -31.26 -13.20
N GLN A 387 5.72 -30.69 -12.47
CA GLN A 387 5.40 -29.27 -12.51
C GLN A 387 6.55 -28.39 -12.02
N LEU A 388 7.24 -28.81 -10.95
CA LEU A 388 8.46 -28.13 -10.47
C LEU A 388 9.54 -28.12 -11.56
N THR A 389 9.81 -29.28 -12.15
CA THR A 389 10.85 -29.43 -13.18
C THR A 389 10.53 -28.60 -14.42
N ALA A 390 9.27 -28.61 -14.87
CA ALA A 390 8.81 -27.80 -15.99
C ALA A 390 8.95 -26.29 -15.70
N ALA A 391 8.54 -25.84 -14.51
CA ALA A 391 8.65 -24.44 -14.11
C ALA A 391 10.11 -23.96 -14.02
N LEU A 392 11.00 -24.80 -13.47
CA LEU A 392 12.44 -24.50 -13.42
C LEU A 392 13.05 -24.46 -14.84
N HIS A 393 12.62 -25.33 -15.74
CA HIS A 393 13.08 -25.33 -17.13
C HIS A 393 12.62 -24.09 -17.91
N GLU A 394 11.43 -23.56 -17.66
CA GLU A 394 10.98 -22.29 -18.25
C GLU A 394 11.83 -21.10 -17.79
N LEU A 395 12.47 -21.21 -16.63
CA LEU A 395 13.35 -20.21 -16.03
C LEU A 395 14.85 -20.56 -16.18
N ARG A 396 15.20 -21.34 -17.20
CA ARG A 396 16.54 -21.88 -17.45
C ARG A 396 17.63 -20.86 -17.82
N ASP A 397 17.27 -19.64 -18.18
CA ASP A 397 18.24 -18.59 -18.48
C ASP A 397 18.34 -17.65 -17.29
N CYS A 398 19.55 -17.51 -16.77
CA CYS A 398 19.77 -16.74 -15.58
C CYS A 398 19.51 -15.25 -15.77
N ALA A 399 19.91 -14.70 -16.92
CA ALA A 399 19.65 -13.30 -17.23
C ALA A 399 18.14 -13.06 -17.30
N ALA A 400 17.41 -13.91 -18.04
CA ALA A 400 15.96 -13.83 -18.14
C ALA A 400 15.24 -14.01 -16.79
N ALA A 401 15.68 -14.97 -15.96
CA ALA A 401 15.12 -15.21 -14.64
C ALA A 401 15.35 -14.01 -13.70
N ARG A 402 16.53 -13.40 -13.71
CA ARG A 402 16.82 -12.18 -12.95
C ARG A 402 15.91 -11.02 -13.37
N THR A 403 15.84 -10.75 -14.67
CA THR A 403 15.02 -9.66 -15.20
C THR A 403 13.53 -9.88 -14.93
N THR A 404 13.05 -11.13 -14.96
CA THR A 404 11.62 -11.42 -14.76
C THR A 404 11.23 -11.50 -13.29
N LEU A 405 12.09 -12.04 -12.42
CA LEU A 405 11.75 -12.34 -11.03
C LEU A 405 12.26 -11.29 -10.04
N LEU A 406 13.46 -10.74 -10.26
CA LEU A 406 14.20 -9.95 -9.26
C LEU A 406 14.29 -8.46 -9.59
N GLU A 407 14.00 -8.07 -10.83
CA GLU A 407 14.05 -6.67 -11.27
C GLU A 407 12.65 -6.03 -11.30
N PRO A 408 12.52 -4.74 -10.95
CA PRO A 408 11.29 -4.00 -11.17
C PRO A 408 11.02 -3.87 -12.67
N THR A 409 9.77 -4.06 -13.08
CA THR A 409 9.35 -3.99 -14.49
C THR A 409 8.18 -3.01 -14.65
N ALA A 410 7.68 -2.80 -15.86
CA ALA A 410 6.43 -2.07 -16.06
C ALA A 410 5.21 -2.96 -15.75
N TRP A 411 4.10 -2.34 -15.35
CA TRP A 411 2.82 -3.05 -15.27
C TRP A 411 2.29 -3.36 -16.68
N PRO A 412 1.86 -4.60 -16.97
CA PRO A 412 1.22 -4.94 -18.23
C PRO A 412 -0.06 -4.13 -18.52
N GLY A 413 -0.27 -3.72 -19.78
CA GLY A 413 -1.57 -3.26 -20.26
C GLY A 413 -2.04 -1.88 -19.79
N ASP A 414 -1.13 -0.95 -19.52
CA ASP A 414 -1.41 0.46 -19.18
C ASP A 414 -2.35 0.68 -17.97
N VAL A 415 -2.60 -0.35 -17.15
CA VAL A 415 -3.48 -0.26 -15.97
C VAL A 415 -2.92 0.72 -14.94
N PHE A 416 -1.59 0.77 -14.80
CA PHE A 416 -0.88 1.68 -13.90
C PHE A 416 0.23 2.42 -14.67
N PRO A 417 -0.14 3.43 -15.48
CA PRO A 417 0.80 4.10 -16.37
C PRO A 417 1.86 4.88 -15.57
N GLY A 418 3.12 4.75 -15.95
CA GLY A 418 4.26 5.42 -15.29
C GLY A 418 4.67 4.82 -13.94
N GLU A 419 3.90 3.87 -13.40
CA GLU A 419 4.25 3.14 -12.19
C GLU A 419 5.11 1.92 -12.51
N HIS A 420 6.00 1.59 -11.59
CA HIS A 420 6.79 0.38 -11.66
C HIS A 420 6.03 -0.76 -10.97
N ARG A 421 6.12 -1.95 -11.54
CA ARG A 421 5.76 -3.20 -10.90
C ARG A 421 6.91 -3.62 -9.98
N PRO A 422 6.64 -3.96 -8.72
CA PRO A 422 7.65 -4.58 -7.85
C PRO A 422 8.23 -5.85 -8.48
N PRO A 423 9.48 -6.22 -8.15
CA PRO A 423 9.98 -7.57 -8.41
C PRO A 423 9.00 -8.62 -7.92
N LEU A 424 8.85 -9.72 -8.66
CA LEU A 424 8.01 -10.83 -8.22
C LEU A 424 8.55 -11.44 -6.92
N LEU A 425 9.86 -11.60 -6.84
CA LEU A 425 10.55 -12.20 -5.70
C LEU A 425 11.70 -11.31 -5.24
N ARG A 426 12.03 -11.38 -3.96
CA ARG A 426 13.31 -10.93 -3.42
C ARG A 426 14.37 -12.01 -3.58
N ALA A 427 15.64 -11.63 -3.54
CA ALA A 427 16.76 -12.57 -3.63
C ALA A 427 16.65 -13.65 -2.54
N GLU A 428 16.32 -13.27 -1.30
CA GLU A 428 16.17 -14.21 -0.18
C GLU A 428 14.99 -15.16 -0.38
N GLN A 429 13.88 -14.66 -0.95
CA GLN A 429 12.71 -15.47 -1.28
C GLN A 429 13.04 -16.49 -2.37
N LEU A 430 13.80 -16.09 -3.38
CA LEU A 430 14.30 -17.00 -4.41
C LEU A 430 15.26 -18.03 -3.80
N SER A 431 16.20 -17.63 -2.94
CA SER A 431 17.09 -18.56 -2.22
C SER A 431 16.31 -19.60 -1.43
N HIS A 432 15.24 -19.20 -0.73
CA HIS A 432 14.39 -20.12 0.02
C HIS A 432 13.67 -21.13 -0.89
N LEU A 433 13.12 -20.65 -2.02
CA LEU A 433 12.50 -21.51 -3.02
C LEU A 433 13.51 -22.54 -3.55
N LEU A 434 14.75 -22.11 -3.82
CA LEU A 434 15.81 -22.98 -4.32
C LEU A 434 16.27 -24.02 -3.30
N MET A 435 16.45 -23.63 -2.04
CA MET A 435 16.79 -24.59 -0.98
C MET A 435 15.72 -25.66 -0.82
N LYS A 436 14.43 -25.28 -0.86
CA LYS A 436 13.35 -26.27 -0.84
C LYS A 436 13.34 -27.14 -2.10
N ALA A 437 13.57 -26.57 -3.29
CA ALA A 437 13.66 -27.32 -4.53
C ALA A 437 14.81 -28.35 -4.52
N GLN A 438 15.96 -28.01 -3.92
CA GLN A 438 17.10 -28.91 -3.71
C GLN A 438 16.75 -30.11 -2.85
N VAL A 439 16.04 -29.89 -1.74
CA VAL A 439 15.53 -30.98 -0.89
C VAL A 439 14.59 -31.92 -1.67
N VAL A 440 13.88 -31.41 -2.67
CA VAL A 440 12.95 -32.22 -3.49
C VAL A 440 13.68 -33.03 -4.55
N LEU A 441 14.44 -32.34 -5.39
CA LEU A 441 15.00 -32.90 -6.62
C LEU A 441 16.38 -33.55 -6.43
N GLY A 442 17.01 -33.29 -5.28
CA GLY A 442 18.41 -33.59 -5.02
C GLY A 442 19.32 -32.45 -5.48
N ASP A 443 20.45 -32.30 -4.80
CA ASP A 443 21.38 -31.22 -5.05
C ASP A 443 21.95 -31.23 -6.48
N ASP A 444 22.16 -32.40 -7.08
CA ASP A 444 22.79 -32.48 -8.41
C ASP A 444 21.79 -32.40 -9.57
N HIS A 445 20.52 -32.10 -9.30
CA HIS A 445 19.49 -32.07 -10.35
C HIS A 445 19.77 -30.97 -11.39
N ALA A 446 19.83 -31.35 -12.67
CA ALA A 446 20.22 -30.47 -13.77
C ALA A 446 19.35 -29.20 -13.88
N ALA A 447 18.05 -29.30 -13.56
CA ALA A 447 17.11 -28.16 -13.61
C ALA A 447 17.44 -27.03 -12.60
N LEU A 448 18.25 -27.30 -11.57
CA LEU A 448 18.63 -26.31 -10.56
C LEU A 448 19.87 -25.51 -10.94
N GLN A 449 20.67 -25.98 -11.91
CA GLN A 449 21.95 -25.38 -12.28
C GLN A 449 21.82 -23.91 -12.73
N PRO A 450 20.84 -23.51 -13.55
CA PRO A 450 20.70 -22.12 -13.96
C PRO A 450 20.42 -21.17 -12.79
N PHE A 451 19.61 -21.60 -11.84
CA PHE A 451 19.25 -20.78 -10.69
C PHE A 451 20.40 -20.63 -9.68
N ARG A 452 21.24 -21.65 -9.53
CA ARG A 452 22.48 -21.54 -8.74
C ARG A 452 23.46 -20.53 -9.31
N ALA A 453 23.45 -20.31 -10.62
CA ALA A 453 24.26 -19.28 -11.25
C ALA A 453 23.68 -17.87 -11.07
N CYS A 454 22.41 -17.74 -10.64
CA CYS A 454 21.71 -16.47 -10.51
C CYS A 454 21.72 -15.83 -9.14
N VAL A 455 21.73 -16.67 -8.11
CA VAL A 455 21.72 -16.31 -6.69
C VAL A 455 23.13 -16.43 -6.17
#